data_AF-G4YNX7-F1
#
_entry.id   AF-G4YNX7-F1
#
_cell.length_a   1.000
_cell.length_b   1.000
_cell.length_c   1.000
_cell.angle_alpha   90.00
_cell.angle_beta   90.00
_cell.angle_gamma   90.00
#
_symmetry.space_group_name_H-M   'P 1'
#
loop_
_entity.id
_entity.type
_entity.pdbx_description
1 polymer ?
#
loop_
_entity_poly.entity_id
_entity_poly.type
_entity_poly.pdbx_seq_one_letter_code
_entity_poly.pdbx_strand_id
1 'polypeptide(L)'
;MDGWTASCRHYVALFAVYWDSTCGADADERRCKSRRYILHAFCPLDDESDMGSQAHYDFIADPLSVYECPWSRVSFLVGDNCSTNQCIGRKEGALPLIGCASHRFNLAVRAFLEAHETMVEKVHKFMKKLATVKGRAVLKKISKLHPKLNNVTRWSSTYEMLERFVALHPHVKMLEFKDLEKIRIVDLLFIPHEFAQAEELLAQLANLEEATRELQKEELTLAAARDLFDLAIKRYPCMKKDLSTTSSHVVTPQLETGLKNASYVDVSYIPPTSNVCERFFSSAKLVYSDLRKKMDYETLEDVMMLKYNDALWNAYTVQSICARHPATCSTVD
;
A
#
# COMPACT_ATOMS: atom_id res chain seq x y z
N MET A 1 -4.02 3.67 10.39
CA MET A 1 -3.12 4.82 10.52
C MET A 1 -1.94 4.59 9.62
N ASP A 2 -1.48 5.64 8.95
CA ASP A 2 -0.26 5.60 8.14
C ASP A 2 0.29 7.03 8.01
N GLY A 3 1.54 7.15 7.57
CA GLY A 3 2.27 8.41 7.45
C GLY A 3 2.63 8.75 5.99
N TRP A 4 2.61 10.04 5.66
CA TRP A 4 2.99 10.55 4.34
C TRP A 4 3.83 11.82 4.47
N THR A 5 5.02 11.80 3.89
CA THR A 5 5.89 12.99 3.85
C THR A 5 5.73 13.75 2.53
N ALA A 6 5.40 15.04 2.63
CA ALA A 6 5.31 15.96 1.49
C ALA A 6 5.70 17.39 1.87
N SER A 7 6.37 18.09 0.95
CA SER A 7 6.81 19.49 1.14
C SER A 7 7.51 19.72 2.49
N CYS A 8 8.42 18.82 2.87
CA CYS A 8 9.17 18.82 4.12
C CYS A 8 8.34 18.60 5.41
N ARG A 9 7.07 18.24 5.30
CA ARG A 9 6.20 17.92 6.45
C ARG A 9 5.84 16.45 6.46
N HIS A 10 5.70 15.88 7.66
CA HIS A 10 5.19 14.53 7.85
C HIS A 10 3.74 14.58 8.32
N TYR A 11 2.84 14.14 7.46
CA TYR A 11 1.42 14.03 7.73
C TYR A 11 1.07 12.64 8.22
N VAL A 12 0.15 12.57 9.17
CA VAL A 12 -0.41 11.30 9.63
C VAL A 12 -1.90 11.29 9.32
N ALA A 13 -2.43 10.15 8.84
CA ALA A 13 -3.86 9.97 8.63
C ALA A 13 -4.39 8.87 9.56
N LEU A 14 -5.48 9.19 10.27
CA LEU A 14 -6.19 8.27 11.15
C LEU A 14 -7.60 8.05 10.62
N PHE A 15 -7.92 6.79 10.34
CA PHE A 15 -9.27 6.37 9.98
C PHE A 15 -9.89 5.59 11.14
N ALA A 16 -11.10 5.98 11.53
CA ALA A 16 -11.94 5.17 12.39
C ALA A 16 -12.62 4.09 11.53
N VAL A 17 -12.59 2.86 12.02
CA VAL A 17 -13.21 1.71 11.34
C VAL A 17 -14.28 1.13 12.24
N TYR A 18 -15.48 0.95 11.69
CA TYR A 18 -16.59 0.35 12.40
C TYR A 18 -17.42 -0.54 11.49
N TRP A 19 -18.26 -1.35 12.11
CA TRP A 19 -19.21 -2.21 11.44
C TRP A 19 -20.59 -1.54 11.39
N ASP A 20 -21.19 -1.56 10.22
CA ASP A 20 -22.55 -1.09 9.97
C ASP A 20 -23.55 -2.26 10.04
N SER A 21 -24.31 -2.29 11.13
CA SER A 21 -25.35 -3.30 11.39
C SER A 21 -26.49 -3.36 10.38
N THR A 22 -26.66 -2.31 9.58
CA THR A 22 -27.74 -2.23 8.59
C THR A 22 -27.43 -3.00 7.31
N CYS A 23 -26.16 -3.36 7.12
CA CYS A 23 -25.75 -4.23 6.01
C CYS A 23 -26.16 -5.68 6.30
N GLY A 24 -26.79 -6.32 5.32
CA GLY A 24 -27.06 -7.76 5.39
C GLY A 24 -25.77 -8.58 5.50
N ALA A 25 -25.89 -9.83 5.94
CA ALA A 25 -24.76 -10.75 6.05
C ALA A 25 -24.03 -10.90 4.70
N ASP A 26 -22.70 -10.92 4.75
CA ASP A 26 -21.87 -11.11 3.56
C ASP A 26 -22.02 -12.55 3.04
N ALA A 27 -22.38 -12.67 1.76
CA ALA A 27 -22.50 -13.98 1.09
C ALA A 27 -21.16 -14.67 0.84
N ASP A 28 -20.05 -13.91 0.87
CA ASP A 28 -18.68 -14.40 0.74
C ASP A 28 -17.91 -13.98 2.00
N GLU A 29 -17.60 -14.93 2.89
CA GLU A 29 -16.88 -14.70 4.16
C GLU A 29 -15.48 -14.08 3.96
N ARG A 30 -14.96 -14.08 2.72
CA ARG A 30 -13.70 -13.42 2.37
C ARG A 30 -13.83 -11.91 2.26
N ARG A 31 -15.06 -11.40 2.21
CA ARG A 31 -15.38 -9.99 1.99
C ARG A 31 -16.29 -9.46 3.10
N CYS A 32 -16.03 -8.24 3.51
CA CYS A 32 -16.82 -7.50 4.48
C CYS A 32 -17.36 -6.22 3.85
N LYS A 33 -18.65 -6.19 3.50
CA LYS A 33 -19.32 -5.00 2.94
C LYS A 33 -19.88 -4.07 4.00
N SER A 34 -20.03 -4.56 5.22
CA SER A 34 -20.50 -3.80 6.38
C SER A 34 -19.41 -2.90 6.98
N ARG A 35 -18.15 -3.08 6.58
CA ARG A 35 -17.03 -2.24 7.02
C ARG A 35 -17.24 -0.81 6.53
N ARG A 36 -17.06 0.16 7.43
CA ARG A 36 -17.07 1.59 7.12
C ARG A 36 -15.80 2.24 7.62
N TYR A 37 -15.38 3.25 6.88
CA TYR A 37 -14.23 4.09 7.20
C TYR A 37 -14.71 5.53 7.34
N ILE A 38 -14.26 6.20 8.40
CA ILE A 38 -14.40 7.65 8.57
C ILE A 38 -12.99 8.20 8.74
N LEU A 39 -12.65 9.24 7.99
CA LEU A 39 -11.42 9.98 8.24
C LEU A 39 -11.58 10.73 9.55
N HIS A 40 -10.84 10.31 10.58
CA HIS A 40 -10.97 10.83 11.93
C HIS A 40 -10.05 12.03 12.15
N ALA A 41 -8.84 11.98 11.59
CA ALA A 41 -7.87 13.07 11.62
C ALA A 41 -6.89 12.98 10.45
N PHE A 42 -6.43 14.14 9.98
CA PHE A 42 -5.35 14.25 9.00
C PHE A 42 -4.64 15.60 9.13
N CYS A 43 -3.50 15.61 9.81
CA CYS A 43 -2.69 16.81 9.98
C CYS A 43 -1.19 16.43 10.04
N PRO A 44 -0.28 17.41 9.86
CA PRO A 44 1.13 17.19 10.19
C PRO A 44 1.31 16.95 11.69
N LEU A 45 2.39 16.28 12.08
CA LEU A 45 2.81 16.25 13.49
C LEU A 45 3.23 17.66 13.93
N ASP A 46 2.86 18.03 15.17
CA ASP A 46 3.11 19.37 15.73
C ASP A 46 4.61 19.71 15.80
N ASP A 47 5.42 18.73 16.23
CA ASP A 47 6.88 18.85 16.25
C ASP A 47 7.47 18.14 15.03
N GLU A 48 7.87 18.92 14.02
CA GLU A 48 8.55 18.42 12.81
C GLU A 48 9.89 17.72 13.13
N SER A 49 10.45 17.92 14.34
CA SER A 49 11.67 17.26 14.81
C SER A 49 11.44 15.93 15.54
N ASP A 50 10.21 15.64 15.99
CA ASP A 50 9.84 14.38 16.64
C ASP A 50 8.81 13.58 15.82
N MET A 51 9.31 12.62 15.03
CA MET A 51 8.49 11.62 14.33
C MET A 51 8.40 10.30 15.12
N GLY A 52 8.63 10.35 16.42
CA GLY A 52 8.70 9.21 17.32
C GLY A 52 7.33 8.63 17.69
N SER A 53 7.38 7.53 18.44
CA SER A 53 6.17 6.81 18.89
C SER A 53 5.33 7.56 19.93
N GLN A 54 5.88 8.61 20.54
CA GLN A 54 5.12 9.46 21.47
C GLN A 54 4.29 10.49 20.70
N ALA A 55 4.90 11.24 19.79
CA ALA A 55 4.17 12.16 18.90
C ALA A 55 2.99 11.48 18.18
N HIS A 56 3.17 10.25 17.69
CA HIS A 56 2.09 9.49 17.06
C HIS A 56 1.01 9.01 18.07
N TYR A 57 1.38 8.78 19.33
CA TYR A 57 0.41 8.45 20.37
C TYR A 57 -0.44 9.66 20.72
N ASP A 58 0.19 10.82 20.88
CA ASP A 58 -0.47 12.10 21.17
C ASP A 58 -1.37 12.50 19.99
N PHE A 59 -0.92 12.31 18.75
CA PHE A 59 -1.74 12.46 17.55
C PHE A 59 -3.02 11.60 17.55
N ILE A 60 -2.99 10.39 18.14
CA ILE A 60 -4.20 9.58 18.28
C ILE A 60 -5.07 10.11 19.43
N ALA A 61 -4.46 10.67 20.47
CA ALA A 61 -5.15 11.18 21.65
C ALA A 61 -6.04 12.37 21.35
N ASP A 62 -5.51 13.33 20.60
CA ASP A 62 -6.17 14.62 20.43
C ASP A 62 -7.52 14.49 19.69
N PRO A 63 -7.63 13.78 18.56
CA PRO A 63 -8.90 13.55 17.90
C PRO A 63 -9.88 12.79 18.79
N LEU A 64 -9.41 11.74 19.49
CA LEU A 64 -10.28 10.98 20.40
C LEU A 64 -10.86 11.88 21.50
N SER A 65 -10.07 12.81 22.04
CA SER A 65 -10.51 13.79 23.03
C SER A 65 -11.53 14.77 22.44
N VAL A 66 -11.27 15.30 21.23
CA VAL A 66 -12.19 16.22 20.51
C VAL A 66 -13.55 15.59 20.27
N TYR A 67 -13.61 14.30 19.94
CA TYR A 67 -14.86 13.58 19.70
C TYR A 67 -15.43 12.89 20.96
N GLU A 68 -14.92 13.21 22.15
CA GLU A 68 -15.34 12.63 23.43
C GLU A 68 -15.32 11.09 23.44
N CYS A 69 -14.36 10.50 22.72
CA CYS A 69 -14.18 9.07 22.57
C CYS A 69 -13.10 8.57 23.54
N PRO A 70 -13.45 7.84 24.62
CA PRO A 70 -12.44 7.35 25.54
C PRO A 70 -11.55 6.29 24.88
N TRP A 71 -10.27 6.24 25.26
CA TRP A 71 -9.29 5.30 24.71
C TRP A 71 -9.74 3.83 24.78
N SER A 72 -10.52 3.49 25.81
CA SER A 72 -11.08 2.15 26.03
C SER A 72 -12.06 1.70 24.95
N ARG A 73 -12.58 2.60 24.10
CA ARG A 73 -13.42 2.25 22.96
C ARG A 73 -12.63 1.82 21.73
N VAL A 74 -11.35 2.17 21.66
CA VAL A 74 -10.50 1.72 20.56
C VAL A 74 -10.08 0.28 20.84
N SER A 75 -10.39 -0.63 19.92
CA SER A 75 -10.14 -2.07 20.11
C SER A 75 -8.82 -2.54 19.48
N PHE A 76 -8.34 -1.85 18.45
CA PHE A 76 -7.13 -2.21 17.70
C PHE A 76 -6.59 -1.00 16.92
N LEU A 77 -5.34 -1.13 16.47
CA LEU A 77 -4.72 -0.24 15.49
C LEU A 77 -4.31 -1.05 14.27
N VAL A 78 -4.56 -0.54 13.06
CA VAL A 78 -4.08 -1.14 11.81
C VAL A 78 -3.11 -0.16 11.14
N GLY A 79 -1.90 -0.62 10.84
CA GLY A 79 -0.85 0.20 10.27
C GLY A 79 0.28 -0.66 9.69
N ASP A 80 1.22 -0.04 9.00
CA ASP A 80 2.43 -0.75 8.59
C ASP A 80 3.27 -1.14 9.82
N ASN A 81 4.22 -2.05 9.61
CA ASN A 81 5.10 -2.52 10.69
C ASN A 81 6.33 -1.61 10.86
N CYS A 82 6.23 -0.31 10.61
CA CYS A 82 7.33 0.60 10.88
C CYS A 82 7.67 0.60 12.38
N SER A 83 8.91 0.94 12.73
CA SER A 83 9.38 0.93 14.13
C SER A 83 8.48 1.74 15.05
N THR A 84 7.97 2.88 14.57
CA THR A 84 7.06 3.76 15.31
C THR A 84 5.76 3.06 15.68
N ASN A 85 5.09 2.44 14.70
CA ASN A 85 3.85 1.68 14.95
C ASN A 85 4.09 0.50 15.86
N GLN A 86 5.20 -0.24 15.67
CA GLN A 86 5.56 -1.34 16.56
C GLN A 86 5.78 -0.87 18.00
N CYS A 87 6.42 0.28 18.20
CA CYS A 87 6.60 0.87 19.53
C CYS A 87 5.25 1.23 20.17
N ILE A 88 4.31 1.82 19.41
CA ILE A 88 2.95 2.11 19.90
C ILE A 88 2.28 0.82 20.35
N GLY A 89 2.28 -0.23 19.52
CA GLY A 89 1.63 -1.51 19.83
C GLY A 89 2.28 -2.34 20.95
N ARG A 90 3.50 -1.98 21.38
CA ARG A 90 4.25 -2.66 22.45
C ARG A 90 4.24 -1.90 23.79
N LYS A 91 3.71 -0.68 23.85
CA LYS A 91 3.58 0.07 25.10
C LYS A 91 2.65 -0.67 26.08
N GLU A 92 2.86 -0.52 27.38
CA GLU A 92 1.97 -1.09 28.38
C GLU A 92 0.59 -0.42 28.29
N GLY A 93 -0.50 -1.21 28.29
CA GLY A 93 -1.85 -0.70 28.03
C GLY A 93 -2.12 -0.30 26.58
N ALA A 94 -1.21 -0.63 25.64
CA ALA A 94 -1.37 -0.29 24.24
C ALA A 94 -2.47 -1.10 23.53
N LEU A 95 -2.97 -0.50 22.46
CA LEU A 95 -3.88 -1.13 21.52
C LEU A 95 -3.16 -2.23 20.73
N PRO A 96 -3.79 -3.40 20.55
CA PRO A 96 -3.27 -4.43 19.65
C PRO A 96 -3.00 -3.86 18.25
N LEU A 97 -1.76 -4.02 17.76
CA LEU A 97 -1.39 -3.58 16.41
C LEU A 97 -1.51 -4.75 15.43
N ILE A 98 -2.31 -4.52 14.39
CA ILE A 98 -2.43 -5.39 13.24
C ILE A 98 -1.54 -4.82 12.13
N GLY A 99 -0.47 -5.54 11.83
CA GLY A 99 0.45 -5.18 10.76
C GLY A 99 -0.18 -5.29 9.39
N CYS A 100 0.12 -4.33 8.50
CA CYS A 100 -0.39 -4.30 7.14
C CYS A 100 0.01 -5.56 6.35
N ALA A 101 -0.98 -6.35 5.93
CA ALA A 101 -0.78 -7.58 5.17
C ALA A 101 -0.10 -7.32 3.82
N SER A 102 -0.44 -6.24 3.12
CA SER A 102 0.22 -5.84 1.86
C SER A 102 1.72 -5.55 2.07
N HIS A 103 2.08 -4.90 3.17
CA HIS A 103 3.49 -4.63 3.49
C HIS A 103 4.26 -5.92 3.77
N ARG A 104 3.69 -6.81 4.59
CA ARG A 104 4.28 -8.13 4.89
C ARG A 104 4.45 -8.98 3.63
N PHE A 105 3.44 -8.99 2.76
CA PHE A 105 3.51 -9.70 1.48
C PHE A 105 4.61 -9.13 0.58
N ASN A 106 4.73 -7.81 0.49
CA ASN A 106 5.82 -7.16 -0.24
C ASN A 106 7.21 -7.55 0.30
N LEU A 107 7.39 -7.67 1.62
CA LEU A 107 8.64 -8.18 2.21
C LEU A 107 8.91 -9.64 1.80
N ALA A 108 7.89 -10.50 1.86
CA ALA A 108 8.01 -11.91 1.45
C ALA A 108 8.38 -12.06 -0.04
N VAL A 109 7.79 -11.25 -0.92
CA VAL A 109 8.13 -11.26 -2.35
C VAL A 109 9.55 -10.76 -2.60
N ARG A 110 10.03 -9.77 -1.84
CA ARG A 110 11.44 -9.35 -1.92
C ARG A 110 12.39 -10.49 -1.52
N ALA A 111 12.11 -11.19 -0.42
CA ALA A 111 12.90 -12.35 -0.02
C ALA A 111 12.88 -13.48 -1.06
N PHE A 112 11.75 -13.69 -1.73
CA PHE A 112 11.66 -14.61 -2.87
C PHE A 112 12.55 -14.15 -4.04
N LEU A 113 12.54 -12.86 -4.37
CA LEU A 113 13.35 -12.28 -5.45
C LEU A 113 14.86 -12.33 -5.20
N GLU A 114 15.32 -12.39 -3.95
CA GLU A 114 16.75 -12.54 -3.62
C GLU A 114 17.35 -13.79 -4.28
N ALA A 115 16.59 -14.89 -4.37
CA ALA A 115 17.04 -16.11 -5.06
C ALA A 115 17.17 -15.95 -6.59
N HIS A 116 16.61 -14.90 -7.15
CA HIS A 116 16.57 -14.62 -8.59
C HIS A 116 17.33 -13.33 -8.97
N GLU A 117 18.12 -12.78 -8.05
CA GLU A 117 18.79 -11.48 -8.21
C GLU A 117 19.64 -11.42 -9.49
N THR A 118 20.43 -12.46 -9.77
CA THR A 118 21.31 -12.51 -10.95
C THR A 118 20.53 -12.42 -12.27
N MET A 119 19.38 -13.08 -12.35
CA MET A 119 18.50 -13.07 -13.50
C MET A 119 17.83 -11.71 -13.67
N VAL A 120 17.30 -11.16 -12.57
CA VAL A 120 16.67 -9.84 -12.55
C VAL A 120 17.68 -8.77 -12.93
N GLU A 121 18.93 -8.85 -12.47
CA GLU A 121 19.99 -7.92 -12.81
C GLU A 121 20.38 -8.00 -14.28
N LYS A 122 20.47 -9.21 -14.86
CA LYS A 122 20.72 -9.39 -16.29
C LYS A 122 19.60 -8.79 -17.14
N VAL A 123 18.34 -9.05 -16.78
CA VAL A 123 17.18 -8.43 -17.45
C VAL A 123 17.24 -6.91 -17.30
N HIS A 124 17.57 -6.39 -16.12
CA HIS A 124 17.68 -4.96 -15.89
C HIS A 124 18.76 -4.32 -16.77
N LYS A 125 19.95 -4.93 -16.88
CA LYS A 125 21.03 -4.48 -17.78
C LYS A 125 20.57 -4.46 -19.24
N PHE A 126 19.88 -5.50 -19.70
CA PHE A 126 19.29 -5.58 -21.03
C PHE A 126 18.29 -4.44 -21.28
N MET A 127 17.33 -4.26 -20.37
CA MET A 127 16.29 -3.23 -20.46
C MET A 127 16.88 -1.82 -20.43
N LYS A 128 17.95 -1.60 -19.65
CA LYS A 128 18.69 -0.33 -19.58
C LYS A 128 19.35 0.04 -20.91
N LYS A 129 19.90 -0.93 -21.65
CA LYS A 129 20.45 -0.69 -23.01
C LYS A 129 19.36 -0.26 -23.98
N LEU A 130 18.22 -0.96 -23.97
CA LEU A 130 17.06 -0.60 -24.80
C LEU A 130 16.48 0.77 -24.44
N ALA A 131 16.56 1.17 -23.17
CA ALA A 131 16.03 2.45 -22.68
C ALA A 131 16.85 3.68 -23.13
N THR A 132 18.06 3.50 -23.66
CA THR A 132 18.89 4.59 -24.20
C THR A 132 18.26 5.21 -25.46
N VAL A 133 18.67 6.43 -25.83
CA VAL A 133 18.19 7.09 -27.06
C VAL A 133 18.44 6.23 -28.30
N LYS A 134 19.65 5.64 -28.41
CA LYS A 134 20.00 4.74 -29.52
C LYS A 134 19.20 3.44 -29.47
N GLY A 135 19.05 2.85 -28.27
CA GLY A 135 18.23 1.66 -28.03
C GLY A 135 16.78 1.86 -28.47
N ARG A 136 16.15 2.95 -28.04
CA ARG A 136 14.77 3.30 -28.41
C ARG A 136 14.63 3.56 -29.91
N ALA A 137 15.62 4.18 -30.55
CA ALA A 137 15.59 4.42 -32.00
C ALA A 137 15.62 3.10 -32.80
N VAL A 138 16.41 2.12 -32.37
CA VAL A 138 16.42 0.78 -32.97
C VAL A 138 15.11 0.05 -32.66
N LEU A 139 14.64 0.10 -31.40
CA LEU A 139 13.41 -0.57 -30.96
C LEU A 139 12.18 -0.09 -31.74
N LYS A 140 12.08 1.21 -32.05
CA LYS A 140 10.98 1.79 -32.84
C LYS A 140 10.82 1.16 -34.22
N LYS A 141 11.89 0.58 -34.80
CA LYS A 141 11.83 -0.10 -36.09
C LYS A 141 11.12 -1.46 -36.01
N ILE A 142 11.16 -2.11 -34.84
CA ILE A 142 10.75 -3.51 -34.65
C ILE A 142 9.56 -3.69 -33.71
N SER A 143 9.25 -2.69 -32.88
CA SER A 143 8.15 -2.75 -31.91
C SER A 143 7.62 -1.37 -31.56
N LYS A 144 6.33 -1.30 -31.25
CA LYS A 144 5.69 -0.12 -30.65
C LYS A 144 5.90 -0.05 -29.13
N LEU A 145 6.44 -1.12 -28.53
CA LEU A 145 6.65 -1.20 -27.09
C LEU A 145 7.86 -0.36 -26.65
N HIS A 146 7.82 0.07 -25.40
CA HIS A 146 8.91 0.83 -24.77
C HIS A 146 9.49 0.06 -23.58
N PRO A 147 10.81 0.17 -23.33
CA PRO A 147 11.42 -0.48 -22.17
C PRO A 147 10.93 0.16 -20.88
N LYS A 148 10.62 -0.68 -19.89
CA LYS A 148 10.35 -0.31 -18.50
C LYS A 148 11.57 -0.65 -17.65
N LEU A 149 11.87 0.17 -16.65
CA LEU A 149 12.97 -0.05 -15.71
C LEU A 149 12.41 -0.35 -14.33
N ASN A 150 13.11 -1.22 -13.61
CA ASN A 150 12.84 -1.50 -12.20
C ASN A 150 13.04 -0.24 -11.34
N ASN A 151 12.13 0.00 -10.41
CA ASN A 151 12.27 0.92 -9.29
C ASN A 151 12.39 0.07 -8.01
N VAL A 152 13.59 0.04 -7.42
CA VAL A 152 13.98 -0.80 -6.28
C VAL A 152 12.98 -0.77 -5.11
N THR A 153 12.26 0.34 -4.95
CA THR A 153 11.30 0.52 -3.85
C THR A 153 10.04 -0.35 -3.94
N ARG A 154 9.66 -0.88 -5.12
CA ARG A 154 8.42 -1.66 -5.30
C ARG A 154 8.65 -2.85 -6.21
N TRP A 155 8.44 -4.08 -5.71
CA TRP A 155 8.68 -5.31 -6.47
C TRP A 155 7.77 -5.42 -7.72
N SER A 156 6.59 -4.78 -7.73
CA SER A 156 5.70 -4.70 -8.89
C SER A 156 6.41 -4.10 -10.12
N SER A 157 7.38 -3.20 -9.93
CA SER A 157 8.17 -2.67 -11.04
C SER A 157 9.18 -3.67 -11.61
N THR A 158 9.66 -4.63 -10.79
CA THR A 158 10.41 -5.80 -11.27
C THR A 158 9.53 -6.68 -12.14
N TYR A 159 8.28 -6.94 -11.70
CA TYR A 159 7.30 -7.71 -12.47
C TYR A 159 7.01 -7.03 -13.83
N GLU A 160 6.67 -5.74 -13.84
CA GLU A 160 6.42 -5.00 -15.07
C GLU A 160 7.63 -4.94 -16.02
N MET A 161 8.85 -4.90 -15.46
CA MET A 161 10.08 -4.96 -16.25
C MET A 161 10.26 -6.33 -16.90
N LEU A 162 10.03 -7.42 -16.17
CA LEU A 162 10.11 -8.78 -16.67
C LEU A 162 9.04 -9.06 -17.73
N GLU A 163 7.81 -8.63 -17.49
CA GLU A 163 6.72 -8.71 -18.45
C GLU A 163 7.10 -8.01 -19.76
N ARG A 164 7.63 -6.78 -19.65
CA ARG A 164 8.08 -6.02 -20.82
C ARG A 164 9.27 -6.67 -21.51
N PHE A 165 10.18 -7.28 -20.75
CA PHE A 165 11.34 -7.99 -21.29
C PHE A 165 10.91 -9.21 -22.13
N VAL A 166 10.04 -10.07 -21.59
CA VAL A 166 9.53 -11.27 -22.28
C VAL A 166 8.83 -10.88 -23.59
N ALA A 167 8.07 -9.78 -23.59
CA ALA A 167 7.45 -9.26 -24.81
C ALA A 167 8.45 -8.69 -25.83
N LEU A 168 9.56 -8.09 -25.39
CA LEU A 168 10.52 -7.41 -26.27
C LEU A 168 11.61 -8.32 -26.82
N HIS A 169 12.04 -9.32 -26.05
CA HIS A 169 13.21 -10.12 -26.39
C HIS A 169 13.10 -10.86 -27.73
N PRO A 170 11.96 -11.48 -28.11
CA PRO A 170 11.81 -12.09 -29.44
C PRO A 170 12.03 -11.11 -30.59
N HIS A 171 11.55 -9.87 -30.45
CA HIS A 171 11.73 -8.83 -31.47
C HIS A 171 13.19 -8.38 -31.58
N VAL A 172 13.90 -8.27 -30.45
CA VAL A 172 15.32 -7.88 -30.43
C VAL A 172 16.18 -8.96 -31.09
N LYS A 173 15.84 -10.24 -30.95
CA LYS A 173 16.52 -11.35 -31.65
C LYS A 173 16.41 -11.28 -33.18
N MET A 174 15.40 -10.59 -33.72
CA MET A 174 15.23 -10.42 -35.17
C MET A 174 16.05 -9.26 -35.76
N LEU A 175 16.75 -8.47 -34.93
CA LEU A 175 17.58 -7.38 -35.41
C LEU A 175 18.83 -7.90 -36.12
N GLU A 176 19.25 -7.17 -37.15
CA GLU A 176 20.55 -7.37 -37.77
C GLU A 176 21.69 -7.10 -36.77
N PHE A 177 22.79 -7.84 -36.93
CA PHE A 177 23.97 -7.72 -36.07
C PHE A 177 24.48 -6.27 -35.92
N LYS A 178 24.46 -5.49 -37.01
CA LYS A 178 24.87 -4.07 -37.01
C LYS A 178 24.06 -3.21 -36.02
N ASP A 179 22.76 -3.48 -35.89
CA ASP A 179 21.89 -2.73 -34.99
C ASP A 179 22.10 -3.20 -33.53
N LEU A 180 22.37 -4.49 -33.31
CA LEU A 180 22.71 -5.07 -32.00
C LEU A 180 24.05 -4.55 -31.46
N GLU A 181 25.06 -4.47 -32.32
CA GLU A 181 26.39 -3.93 -31.99
C GLU A 181 26.31 -2.42 -31.70
N LYS A 182 25.53 -1.67 -32.48
CA LYS A 182 25.30 -0.23 -32.29
C LYS A 182 24.74 0.10 -30.90
N ILE A 183 23.89 -0.76 -30.34
CA ILE A 183 23.31 -0.60 -29.00
C ILE A 183 24.11 -1.33 -27.91
N ARG A 184 25.18 -2.05 -28.27
CA ARG A 184 26.06 -2.81 -27.37
C ARG A 184 25.27 -3.77 -26.47
N ILE A 185 24.39 -4.58 -27.08
CA ILE A 185 23.53 -5.53 -26.36
C ILE A 185 23.89 -7.01 -26.60
N VAL A 186 24.85 -7.29 -27.49
CA VAL A 186 25.21 -8.66 -27.91
C VAL A 186 25.51 -9.56 -26.71
N ASP A 187 26.33 -9.10 -25.77
CA ASP A 187 26.70 -9.85 -24.57
C ASP A 187 25.57 -10.01 -23.53
N LEU A 188 24.45 -9.31 -23.74
CA LEU A 188 23.27 -9.33 -22.87
C LEU A 188 22.11 -10.12 -23.49
N LEU A 189 22.29 -10.70 -24.68
CA LEU A 189 21.28 -11.56 -25.28
C LEU A 189 21.10 -12.82 -24.44
N PHE A 190 19.85 -13.20 -24.19
CA PHE A 190 19.53 -14.43 -23.48
C PHE A 190 19.53 -15.61 -24.45
N ILE A 191 20.25 -16.66 -24.09
CA ILE A 191 20.14 -17.97 -24.75
C ILE A 191 18.78 -18.60 -24.46
N PRO A 192 18.30 -19.59 -25.25
CA PRO A 192 16.96 -20.16 -25.07
C PRO A 192 16.66 -20.65 -23.65
N HIS A 193 17.62 -21.30 -22.99
CA HIS A 193 17.46 -21.76 -21.61
C HIS A 193 17.27 -20.61 -20.61
N GLU A 194 18.11 -19.57 -20.67
CA GLU A 194 17.97 -18.41 -19.77
C GLU A 194 16.66 -17.65 -19.99
N PHE A 195 16.21 -17.58 -21.25
CA PHE A 195 14.93 -16.95 -21.58
C PHE A 195 13.75 -17.74 -20.98
N ALA A 196 13.77 -19.08 -21.11
CA ALA A 196 12.76 -19.93 -20.49
C ALA A 196 12.71 -19.77 -18.97
N GLN A 197 13.86 -19.61 -18.31
CA GLN A 197 13.89 -19.34 -16.86
C GLN A 197 13.29 -17.96 -16.52
N ALA A 198 13.50 -16.94 -17.36
CA ALA A 198 12.89 -15.63 -17.17
C ALA A 198 11.35 -15.67 -17.37
N GLU A 199 10.86 -16.51 -18.29
CA GLU A 199 9.43 -16.77 -18.47
C GLU A 199 8.83 -17.50 -17.27
N GLU A 200 9.53 -18.49 -16.72
CA GLU A 200 9.12 -19.19 -15.50
C GLU A 200 9.04 -18.23 -14.30
N LEU A 201 10.05 -17.39 -14.11
CA LEU A 201 10.05 -16.37 -13.06
C LEU A 201 8.88 -15.39 -13.25
N LEU A 202 8.61 -14.95 -14.48
CA LEU A 202 7.46 -14.08 -14.78
C LEU A 202 6.14 -14.76 -14.41
N ALA A 203 5.96 -16.04 -14.73
CA ALA A 203 4.77 -16.79 -14.36
C ALA A 203 4.60 -16.94 -12.85
N GLN A 204 5.70 -17.12 -12.11
CA GLN A 204 5.69 -17.14 -10.64
C GLN A 204 5.28 -15.78 -10.07
N LEU A 205 5.88 -14.69 -10.57
CA LEU A 205 5.54 -13.33 -10.16
C LEU A 205 4.11 -12.92 -10.52
N ALA A 206 3.54 -13.44 -11.62
CA ALA A 206 2.15 -13.19 -11.99
C ALA A 206 1.17 -13.71 -10.92
N ASN A 207 1.42 -14.91 -10.37
CA ASN A 207 0.61 -15.45 -9.27
C ASN A 207 0.72 -14.59 -8.00
N LEU A 208 1.92 -14.05 -7.72
CA LEU A 208 2.16 -13.17 -6.57
C LEU A 208 1.53 -11.78 -6.77
N GLU A 209 1.48 -11.28 -8.01
CA GLU A 209 0.81 -10.02 -8.36
C GLU A 209 -0.69 -10.15 -8.19
N GLU A 210 -1.28 -11.28 -8.61
CA GLU A 210 -2.70 -11.58 -8.36
C GLU A 210 -3.01 -11.57 -6.86
N ALA A 211 -2.21 -12.28 -6.05
CA ALA A 211 -2.37 -12.26 -4.59
C ALA A 211 -2.25 -10.85 -4.00
N THR A 212 -1.35 -10.02 -4.53
CA THR A 212 -1.18 -8.63 -4.09
C THR A 212 -2.40 -7.78 -4.43
N ARG A 213 -2.98 -7.96 -5.62
CA ARG A 213 -4.22 -7.27 -6.02
C ARG A 213 -5.42 -7.69 -5.16
N GLU A 214 -5.49 -8.96 -4.78
CA GLU A 214 -6.50 -9.43 -3.83
C GLU A 214 -6.31 -8.79 -2.45
N LEU A 215 -5.08 -8.74 -1.92
CA LEU A 215 -4.75 -8.04 -0.66
C LEU A 215 -5.09 -6.54 -0.68
N GLN A 216 -5.12 -5.92 -1.86
CA GLN A 216 -5.46 -4.51 -2.03
C GLN A 216 -6.96 -4.22 -2.08
N LYS A 217 -7.82 -5.25 -2.08
CA LYS A 217 -9.27 -5.05 -2.03
C LYS A 217 -9.70 -4.52 -0.67
N GLU A 218 -10.59 -3.55 -0.69
CA GLU A 218 -11.07 -2.85 0.51
C GLU A 218 -11.95 -3.73 1.39
N GLU A 219 -12.74 -4.59 0.76
CA GLU A 219 -13.65 -5.52 1.43
C GLU A 219 -12.90 -6.73 2.03
N LEU A 220 -11.60 -6.93 1.76
CA LEU A 220 -10.91 -8.16 2.18
C LEU A 220 -10.93 -8.32 3.71
N THR A 221 -11.22 -9.53 4.19
CA THR A 221 -11.16 -9.87 5.62
C THR A 221 -9.77 -10.34 6.05
N LEU A 222 -9.47 -10.25 7.35
CA LEU A 222 -8.25 -10.81 7.93
C LEU A 222 -8.11 -12.32 7.67
N ALA A 223 -9.21 -13.07 7.76
CA ALA A 223 -9.23 -14.51 7.47
C ALA A 223 -8.82 -14.79 6.02
N ALA A 224 -9.40 -14.06 5.06
CA ALA A 224 -9.03 -14.22 3.65
C ALA A 224 -7.57 -13.83 3.36
N ALA A 225 -7.06 -12.77 4.01
CA ALA A 225 -5.65 -12.41 3.91
C ALA A 225 -4.74 -13.53 4.46
N ARG A 226 -5.15 -14.21 5.54
CA ARG A 226 -4.44 -15.36 6.11
C ARG A 226 -4.47 -16.57 5.17
N ASP A 227 -5.60 -16.86 4.54
CA ASP A 227 -5.71 -17.94 3.56
C ASP A 227 -4.78 -17.70 2.36
N LEU A 228 -4.69 -16.45 1.88
CA LEU A 228 -3.73 -16.05 0.84
C LEU A 228 -2.28 -16.28 1.28
N PHE A 229 -1.94 -15.95 2.53
CA PHE A 229 -0.61 -16.22 3.08
C PHE A 229 -0.32 -17.71 3.18
N ASP A 230 -1.26 -18.51 3.68
CA ASP A 230 -1.09 -19.96 3.82
C ASP A 230 -0.94 -20.63 2.44
N LEU A 231 -1.68 -20.16 1.42
CA LEU A 231 -1.51 -20.59 0.03
C LEU A 231 -0.16 -20.19 -0.56
N ALA A 232 0.29 -18.95 -0.33
CA ALA A 232 1.58 -18.46 -0.77
C ALA A 232 2.74 -19.25 -0.14
N ILE A 233 2.68 -19.52 1.18
CA ILE A 233 3.67 -20.35 1.88
C ILE A 233 3.71 -21.77 1.32
N LYS A 234 2.53 -22.35 1.03
CA LYS A 234 2.44 -23.70 0.45
C LYS A 234 3.14 -23.78 -0.91
N ARG A 235 3.03 -22.74 -1.74
CA ARG A 235 3.63 -22.69 -3.08
C ARG A 235 5.09 -22.22 -3.07
N TYR A 236 5.43 -21.31 -2.15
CA TYR A 236 6.75 -20.67 -2.03
C TYR A 236 7.23 -20.75 -0.57
N PRO A 237 7.84 -21.88 -0.16
CA PRO A 237 8.22 -22.10 1.24
C PRO A 237 9.17 -21.05 1.83
N CYS A 238 9.98 -20.36 0.99
CA CYS A 238 10.86 -19.28 1.43
C CYS A 238 10.10 -18.09 2.05
N MET A 239 8.84 -17.86 1.66
CA MET A 239 8.00 -16.77 2.18
C MET A 239 7.52 -17.01 3.62
N LYS A 240 7.70 -18.22 4.17
CA LYS A 240 7.25 -18.57 5.52
C LYS A 240 7.83 -17.66 6.59
N LYS A 241 9.07 -17.19 6.42
CA LYS A 241 9.75 -16.31 7.38
C LYS A 241 8.94 -15.03 7.65
N ASP A 242 8.37 -14.44 6.61
CA ASP A 242 7.68 -13.16 6.69
C ASP A 242 6.14 -13.32 6.85
N LEU A 243 5.59 -14.42 6.32
CA LEU A 243 4.15 -14.67 6.30
C LEU A 243 3.63 -15.57 7.42
N SER A 244 4.49 -16.22 8.21
CA SER A 244 4.06 -17.04 9.36
C SER A 244 3.36 -16.19 10.43
N THR A 245 2.45 -16.79 11.20
CA THR A 245 1.85 -16.19 12.42
C THR A 245 2.89 -15.97 13.53
N THR A 246 4.04 -16.63 13.43
CA THR A 246 5.18 -16.48 14.34
C THR A 246 6.29 -15.60 13.76
N SER A 247 6.02 -14.87 12.68
CA SER A 247 7.02 -13.99 12.08
C SER A 247 7.39 -12.88 13.07
N SER A 248 8.65 -12.43 13.06
CA SER A 248 9.10 -11.27 13.84
C SER A 248 8.36 -9.98 13.51
N HIS A 249 7.66 -9.96 12.37
CA HIS A 249 6.81 -8.86 11.92
C HIS A 249 5.43 -8.86 12.61
N VAL A 250 5.06 -9.90 13.35
CA VAL A 250 3.79 -9.95 14.07
C VAL A 250 3.97 -9.31 15.44
N VAL A 251 3.38 -8.13 15.63
CA VAL A 251 3.49 -7.38 16.89
C VAL A 251 2.61 -7.96 17.99
N THR A 252 1.44 -8.49 17.64
CA THR A 252 0.51 -9.13 18.58
C THR A 252 0.20 -10.58 18.15
N PRO A 253 1.10 -11.56 18.41
CA PRO A 253 0.92 -12.96 17.98
C PRO A 253 -0.34 -13.63 18.54
N GLN A 254 -0.77 -13.24 19.74
CA GLN A 254 -1.99 -13.74 20.37
C GLN A 254 -3.24 -13.35 19.58
N LEU A 255 -3.25 -12.14 19.00
CA LEU A 255 -4.34 -11.67 18.14
C LEU A 255 -4.39 -12.49 16.85
N GLU A 256 -3.27 -12.66 16.15
CA GLU A 256 -3.23 -13.47 14.91
C GLU A 256 -3.61 -14.94 15.14
N THR A 257 -3.22 -15.51 16.28
CA THR A 257 -3.57 -16.89 16.64
C THR A 257 -5.04 -16.98 17.04
N GLY A 258 -5.55 -15.99 17.79
CA GLY A 258 -6.94 -15.89 18.21
C GLY A 258 -7.91 -15.73 17.04
N LEU A 259 -7.52 -14.97 16.00
CA LEU A 259 -8.32 -14.79 14.78
C LEU A 259 -8.61 -16.12 14.05
N LYS A 260 -7.71 -17.12 14.14
CA LYS A 260 -7.97 -18.46 13.58
C LYS A 260 -9.01 -19.27 14.36
N ASN A 261 -9.22 -18.92 15.64
CA ASN A 261 -10.03 -19.70 16.59
C ASN A 261 -11.25 -18.91 17.10
N ALA A 262 -11.47 -17.68 16.64
CA ALA A 262 -12.51 -16.80 17.16
C ALA A 262 -13.89 -17.26 16.68
N SER A 263 -14.62 -17.99 17.54
CA SER A 263 -16.02 -18.37 17.33
C SER A 263 -17.03 -17.41 17.98
N TYR A 264 -16.56 -16.42 18.77
CA TYR A 264 -17.40 -15.59 19.63
C TYR A 264 -17.49 -14.10 19.25
N VAL A 265 -16.60 -13.58 18.40
CA VAL A 265 -16.60 -12.17 17.98
C VAL A 265 -16.36 -12.10 16.47
N ASP A 266 -17.25 -11.46 15.73
CA ASP A 266 -17.06 -11.19 14.31
C ASP A 266 -15.93 -10.17 14.12
N VAL A 267 -14.84 -10.61 13.54
CA VAL A 267 -13.63 -9.84 13.24
C VAL A 267 -13.51 -9.54 11.74
N SER A 268 -14.53 -9.89 10.95
CA SER A 268 -14.56 -9.67 9.50
C SER A 268 -14.44 -8.19 9.14
N TYR A 269 -14.97 -7.29 9.96
CA TYR A 269 -14.90 -5.85 9.76
C TYR A 269 -13.50 -5.27 10.02
N ILE A 270 -12.58 -6.01 10.62
CA ILE A 270 -11.22 -5.53 10.86
C ILE A 270 -10.41 -5.63 9.57
N PRO A 271 -9.82 -4.53 9.07
CA PRO A 271 -9.12 -4.56 7.81
C PRO A 271 -7.73 -5.21 7.94
N PRO A 272 -7.32 -6.06 6.99
CA PRO A 272 -6.00 -6.67 6.98
C PRO A 272 -4.89 -5.70 6.56
N THR A 273 -5.24 -4.54 6.02
CA THR A 273 -4.29 -3.59 5.43
C THR A 273 -4.64 -2.16 5.81
N SER A 274 -3.62 -1.30 5.81
CA SER A 274 -3.76 0.16 5.90
C SER A 274 -3.96 0.81 4.51
N ASN A 275 -4.33 0.05 3.48
CA ASN A 275 -4.40 0.53 2.09
C ASN A 275 -5.38 1.71 1.89
N VAL A 276 -6.38 1.87 2.77
CA VAL A 276 -7.24 3.06 2.80
C VAL A 276 -6.42 4.34 2.99
N CYS A 277 -5.38 4.30 3.82
CA CYS A 277 -4.49 5.43 4.05
C CYS A 277 -3.60 5.71 2.82
N GLU A 278 -3.05 4.67 2.19
CA GLU A 278 -2.26 4.85 0.94
C GLU A 278 -3.10 5.45 -0.19
N ARG A 279 -4.36 5.01 -0.35
CA ARG A 279 -5.31 5.59 -1.31
C ARG A 279 -5.65 7.02 -0.95
N PHE A 280 -5.86 7.30 0.34
CA PHE A 280 -6.07 8.64 0.85
C PHE A 280 -4.90 9.57 0.51
N PHE A 281 -3.66 9.17 0.79
CA PHE A 281 -2.48 9.97 0.46
C PHE A 281 -2.27 10.15 -1.05
N SER A 282 -2.67 9.15 -1.85
CA SER A 282 -2.68 9.29 -3.30
C SER A 282 -3.66 10.38 -3.76
N SER A 283 -4.84 10.46 -3.16
CA SER A 283 -5.79 11.56 -3.38
C SER A 283 -5.27 12.89 -2.84
N ALA A 284 -4.69 12.91 -1.64
CA ALA A 284 -4.11 14.11 -1.03
C ALA A 284 -3.02 14.71 -1.91
N LYS A 285 -2.18 13.87 -2.53
CA LYS A 285 -1.15 14.30 -3.49
C LYS A 285 -1.71 14.99 -4.74
N LEU A 286 -2.92 14.63 -5.18
CA LEU A 286 -3.59 15.31 -6.30
C LEU A 286 -4.15 16.67 -5.90
N VAL A 287 -4.61 16.80 -4.64
CA VAL A 287 -5.06 18.09 -4.08
C VAL A 287 -3.84 18.98 -3.83
N TYR A 288 -2.84 18.47 -3.12
CA TYR A 288 -1.60 19.16 -2.76
C TYR A 288 -0.53 19.07 -3.87
N SER A 289 -0.93 19.50 -5.07
CA SER A 289 -0.07 19.55 -6.26
C SER A 289 0.97 20.67 -6.19
N ASP A 290 1.97 20.64 -7.08
CA ASP A 290 2.99 21.72 -7.19
C ASP A 290 2.38 23.12 -7.35
N LEU A 291 1.25 23.24 -8.06
CA LEU A 291 0.53 24.50 -8.26
C LEU A 291 -0.28 24.96 -7.04
N ARG A 292 -0.52 24.06 -6.09
CA ARG A 292 -1.28 24.31 -4.85
C ARG A 292 -0.42 24.18 -3.59
N LYS A 293 0.91 24.14 -3.73
CA LYS A 293 1.86 24.05 -2.60
C LYS A 293 1.83 25.23 -1.62
N LYS A 294 1.17 26.33 -1.99
CA LYS A 294 0.93 27.47 -1.08
C LYS A 294 -0.30 27.30 -0.19
N MET A 295 -1.11 26.26 -0.42
CA MET A 295 -2.20 25.89 0.48
C MET A 295 -1.60 25.55 1.84
N ASP A 296 -2.12 26.16 2.90
CA ASP A 296 -1.74 25.79 4.26
C ASP A 296 -2.24 24.37 4.58
N TYR A 297 -1.68 23.78 5.64
CA TYR A 297 -2.02 22.41 6.00
C TYR A 297 -3.43 22.30 6.58
N GLU A 298 -3.96 23.35 7.21
CA GLU A 298 -5.31 23.41 7.78
C GLU A 298 -6.37 23.34 6.67
N THR A 299 -6.20 24.14 5.62
CA THR A 299 -7.06 24.10 4.42
C THR A 299 -6.96 22.73 3.73
N LEU A 300 -5.76 22.15 3.67
CA LEU A 300 -5.59 20.81 3.10
C LEU A 300 -6.32 19.76 3.95
N GLU A 301 -6.23 19.85 5.27
CA GLU A 301 -6.96 19.01 6.22
C GLU A 301 -8.46 19.12 6.00
N ASP A 302 -9.01 20.33 6.05
CA ASP A 302 -10.45 20.60 5.88
C ASP A 302 -10.99 20.05 4.55
N VAL A 303 -10.30 20.31 3.44
CA VAL A 303 -10.69 19.83 2.12
C VAL A 303 -10.73 18.30 2.08
N MET A 304 -9.75 17.64 2.71
CA MET A 304 -9.65 16.19 2.73
C MET A 304 -10.68 15.56 3.68
N MET A 305 -10.92 16.18 4.85
CA MET A 305 -11.95 15.80 5.82
C MET A 305 -13.35 15.88 5.21
N LEU A 306 -13.70 16.99 4.58
CA LEU A 306 -14.99 17.15 3.91
C LEU A 306 -15.18 16.13 2.79
N LYS A 307 -14.14 15.90 1.98
CA LYS A 307 -14.21 14.98 0.84
C LYS A 307 -14.37 13.51 1.27
N TYR A 308 -13.63 13.06 2.28
CA TYR A 308 -13.64 11.65 2.69
C TYR A 308 -14.76 11.30 3.66
N ASN A 309 -15.38 12.31 4.28
CA ASN A 309 -16.55 12.17 5.14
C ASN A 309 -17.82 12.73 4.48
N ASP A 310 -17.91 12.73 3.15
CA ASP A 310 -19.02 13.29 2.38
C ASP A 310 -20.39 12.69 2.75
N ALA A 311 -20.43 11.42 3.16
CA ALA A 311 -21.62 10.76 3.66
C ALA A 311 -22.16 11.33 4.98
N LEU A 312 -21.36 12.08 5.75
CA LEU A 312 -21.73 12.63 7.06
C LEU A 312 -22.35 14.02 6.99
N TRP A 313 -22.34 14.67 5.82
CA TRP A 313 -22.84 16.03 5.69
C TRP A 313 -23.58 16.24 4.36
N ASN A 314 -24.46 17.22 4.35
CA ASN A 314 -25.14 17.68 3.16
C ASN A 314 -25.45 19.18 3.30
N ALA A 315 -26.08 19.75 2.28
CA ALA A 315 -26.42 21.17 2.27
C ALA A 315 -27.26 21.61 3.49
N TYR A 316 -28.18 20.75 3.98
CA TYR A 316 -29.00 21.04 5.16
C TYR A 316 -28.16 21.03 6.44
N THR A 317 -27.24 20.07 6.59
CA THR A 317 -26.29 20.04 7.72
C THR A 317 -25.49 21.32 7.78
N VAL A 318 -24.89 21.75 6.67
CA VAL A 318 -24.11 22.99 6.58
C VAL A 318 -24.96 24.21 6.91
N GLN A 319 -26.16 24.32 6.33
CA GLN A 319 -27.08 25.41 6.61
C GLN A 319 -27.43 25.50 8.10
N SER A 320 -27.68 24.35 8.75
CA SER A 320 -27.99 24.29 10.18
C SER A 320 -26.83 24.74 11.06
N ILE A 321 -25.59 24.51 10.63
CA ILE A 321 -24.38 24.90 11.37
C ILE A 321 -24.14 26.40 11.18
N CYS A 322 -24.23 26.90 9.95
CA CYS A 322 -24.12 28.34 9.67
C CYS A 322 -25.17 29.16 10.43
N ALA A 323 -26.41 28.66 10.55
CA ALA A 323 -27.45 29.32 11.33
C ALA A 323 -27.13 29.38 12.84
N ARG A 324 -26.40 28.39 13.37
CA ARG A 324 -25.97 28.34 14.78
C ARG A 324 -24.70 29.15 15.05
N HIS A 325 -23.86 29.36 14.03
CA HIS A 325 -22.60 30.09 14.10
C HIS A 325 -22.52 31.16 13.01
N PRO A 326 -23.35 32.22 13.07
CA PRO A 326 -23.43 33.22 12.01
C PRO A 326 -22.11 33.99 11.78
N ALA A 327 -21.25 34.12 12.79
CA ALA A 327 -19.98 34.83 12.71
C ALA A 327 -18.92 34.12 11.84
N THR A 328 -19.02 32.80 11.64
CA THR A 328 -18.03 32.01 10.87
C THR A 328 -18.42 31.84 9.40
N CYS A 329 -19.69 32.05 9.01
CA CYS A 329 -20.15 31.90 7.62
C CYS A 329 -20.22 33.23 6.83
N SER A 330 -19.80 34.35 7.42
CA SER A 330 -19.94 35.71 6.85
C SER A 330 -18.78 36.21 5.97
N THR A 331 -17.94 35.34 5.41
CA THR A 331 -16.85 35.76 4.49
C THR A 331 -16.79 34.91 3.23
N VAL A 332 -17.82 34.98 2.39
CA VAL A 332 -17.69 34.76 0.94
C VAL A 332 -18.72 35.65 0.24
N ASP A 333 -18.38 36.93 0.05
CA ASP A 333 -19.01 37.80 -0.96
C ASP A 333 -17.94 38.19 -1.99
#